data_AF-A0A9N9X2Z4-F1
#
_entry.id   AF-A0A9N9X2Z4-F1
#
_cell.length_a   1.000
_cell.length_b   1.000
_cell.length_c   1.000
_cell.angle_alpha   90.00
_cell.angle_beta   90.00
_cell.angle_gamma   90.00
#
_symmetry.space_group_name_H-M   'P 1'
#
loop_
_entity.id
_entity.type
_entity.pdbx_description
1 polymer ?
#
loop_
_entity_poly.entity_id
_entity_poly.type
_entity_poly.pdbx_seq_one_letter_code
_entity_poly.pdbx_strand_id
1 'polypeptide(L)' 'MGKHSKFLAAHEIANVLGPEKSESLLGFHAFTGCDTVSYFKGIGKLTAVNAWLKYPGATVTDGFEALQDGTVVQAMGN' A
#
# COMPACT_ATOMS: atom_id res chain seq x y z
N MET A 1 19.05 3.38 23.69
CA MET A 1 18.54 3.78 22.37
C MET A 1 19.32 3.02 21.30
N GLY A 2 18.63 2.33 20.38
CA GLY A 2 19.18 1.22 19.60
C GLY A 2 20.12 1.60 18.44
N LYS A 3 21.16 0.79 18.23
CA LYS A 3 22.21 0.91 17.20
C LYS A 3 21.76 0.70 15.73
N HIS A 4 20.45 0.75 15.43
CA HIS A 4 19.89 0.36 14.13
C HIS A 4 18.82 1.33 13.59
N SER A 5 19.02 2.63 13.77
CA SER A 5 18.21 3.61 13.04
C SER A 5 18.75 3.77 11.62
N LYS A 6 17.92 3.53 10.62
CA LYS A 6 18.22 3.86 9.22
C LYS A 6 17.46 5.13 8.87
N PHE A 7 18.17 6.14 8.38
CA PHE A 7 17.53 7.31 7.78
C PHE A 7 17.18 6.96 6.35
N LEU A 8 15.91 7.13 5.99
CA LEU A 8 15.42 6.90 4.63
C LEU A 8 14.59 8.11 4.25
N ALA A 9 15.03 8.84 3.23
CA ALA A 9 14.36 10.08 2.87
C ALA A 9 13.07 9.76 2.10
N ALA A 10 11.98 10.47 2.41
CA ALA A 10 10.68 10.23 1.77
C ALA A 10 10.73 10.37 0.24
N HIS A 11 11.56 11.29 -0.27
CA HIS A 11 11.74 11.47 -1.71
C HIS A 11 12.48 10.30 -2.38
N GLU A 12 13.39 9.62 -1.67
CA GLU A 12 14.03 8.39 -2.18
C GLU A 12 13.01 7.26 -2.29
N ILE A 13 12.12 7.13 -1.30
CA ILE A 13 11.02 6.16 -1.31
C ILE A 13 10.09 6.44 -2.49
N ALA A 14 9.66 7.69 -2.66
CA ALA A 14 8.77 8.09 -3.76
C ALA A 14 9.41 7.84 -5.13
N ASN A 15 10.70 8.14 -5.28
CA ASN A 15 11.43 7.87 -6.52
C ASN A 15 11.51 6.38 -6.86
N VAL A 16 11.67 5.51 -5.85
CA VAL A 16 11.71 4.06 -6.05
C VAL A 16 10.33 3.48 -6.36
N LEU A 17 9.29 3.97 -5.69
CA LEU A 17 7.92 3.49 -5.89
C LEU A 17 7.28 4.00 -7.20
N GLY A 18 7.69 5.19 -7.64
CA GLY A 18 7.02 5.90 -8.72
C GLY A 18 5.71 6.57 -8.26
N PRO A 19 5.12 7.44 -9.11
CA PRO A 19 3.97 8.27 -8.75
C PRO A 19 2.71 7.45 -8.42
N GLU A 20 2.29 6.56 -9.31
CA GLU A 20 1.10 5.69 -9.18
C GLU A 20 1.05 4.94 -7.82
N LYS A 21 2.15 4.28 -7.45
CA LYS A 21 2.21 3.53 -6.18
C LYS A 21 2.32 4.45 -4.98
N SER A 22 2.98 5.60 -5.13
CA SER A 22 3.11 6.58 -4.06
C SER A 22 1.75 7.17 -3.69
N GLU A 23 0.89 7.43 -4.67
CA GLU A 23 -0.49 7.88 -4.47
C GLU A 23 -1.32 6.76 -3.82
N SER A 24 -1.21 5.53 -4.33
CA SER A 24 -1.89 4.34 -3.78
C SER A 24 -1.52 3.96 -2.33
N LEU A 25 -0.46 4.51 -1.73
CA LEU A 25 0.02 4.12 -0.39
C LEU A 25 -1.03 4.30 0.69
N LEU A 26 -1.90 5.31 0.56
CA LEU A 26 -2.93 5.58 1.55
C LEU A 26 -4.02 4.49 1.53
N GLY A 27 -4.50 4.11 0.35
CA GLY A 27 -5.45 2.99 0.19
C GLY A 27 -4.84 1.66 0.61
N PHE A 28 -3.56 1.43 0.26
CA PHE A 28 -2.81 0.28 0.74
C PHE A 28 -2.73 0.26 2.27
N HIS A 29 -2.50 1.41 2.93
CA HIS A 29 -2.46 1.50 4.39
C HIS A 29 -3.84 1.25 5.02
N ALA A 30 -4.93 1.73 4.42
CA ALA A 30 -6.29 1.44 4.90
C ALA A 30 -6.60 -0.06 4.87
N PHE A 31 -6.09 -0.77 3.86
CA PHE A 31 -6.29 -2.22 3.72
C PHE A 31 -5.36 -3.05 4.63
N THR A 32 -4.08 -2.71 4.65
CA THR A 32 -3.05 -3.44 5.39
C THR A 32 -2.93 -3.03 6.85
N GLY A 33 -3.54 -1.91 7.23
CA GLY A 33 -3.61 -1.45 8.59
C GLY A 33 -2.33 -0.88 9.19
N CYS A 34 -2.48 -0.35 10.39
CA CYS A 34 -1.37 -0.18 11.33
C CYS A 34 -1.09 -1.54 12.00
N ASP A 35 0.08 -1.71 12.64
CA ASP A 35 0.61 -2.99 13.16
C ASP A 35 -0.35 -3.79 14.07
N THR A 36 -1.42 -3.16 14.57
CA THR A 36 -2.41 -3.73 15.48
C THR A 36 -3.79 -4.01 14.86
N VAL A 37 -4.14 -3.45 13.70
CA VAL A 37 -5.48 -3.58 13.09
C VAL A 37 -5.35 -3.66 11.58
N SER A 38 -5.33 -4.87 11.01
CA SER A 38 -5.31 -5.10 9.57
C SER A 38 -6.41 -6.06 9.13
N TYR A 39 -6.99 -5.84 7.94
CA TYR A 39 -7.77 -6.86 7.24
C TYR A 39 -6.94 -8.12 6.99
N PHE A 40 -5.62 -7.93 6.92
CA PHE A 40 -4.58 -8.94 6.76
C PHE A 40 -4.03 -9.49 8.08
N LYS A 41 -4.91 -9.84 9.03
CA LYS A 41 -4.48 -10.41 10.32
C LYS A 41 -3.59 -11.63 10.09
N GLY A 42 -2.37 -11.59 10.60
CA GLY A 42 -1.38 -12.66 10.47
C GLY A 42 -0.49 -12.58 9.22
N ILE A 43 -0.71 -11.60 8.33
CA ILE A 43 0.18 -11.33 7.19
C ILE A 43 1.02 -10.09 7.50
N GLY A 44 2.35 -10.23 7.40
CA GLY A 44 3.27 -9.12 7.64
C GLY A 44 3.27 -8.09 6.51
N LYS A 45 3.52 -6.81 6.84
CA LYS A 45 3.60 -5.70 5.87
C LYS A 45 4.53 -5.98 4.69
N LEU A 46 5.69 -6.59 4.96
CA LEU A 46 6.63 -6.97 3.89
C LEU A 46 6.03 -7.98 2.91
N THR A 47 5.24 -8.94 3.41
CA THR A 47 4.55 -9.91 2.55
C THR A 47 3.48 -9.23 1.71
N ALA A 48 2.70 -8.31 2.29
CA ALA A 48 1.70 -7.54 1.57
C ALA A 48 2.31 -6.63 0.48
N VAL A 49 3.41 -5.93 0.81
CA VAL A 49 4.15 -5.10 -0.16
C VAL A 49 4.72 -5.96 -1.29
N ASN A 50 5.35 -7.10 -0.97
CA ASN A 50 5.89 -7.99 -2.00
C ASN A 50 4.80 -8.57 -2.91
N ALA A 51 3.63 -8.89 -2.36
CA ALA A 51 2.49 -9.34 -3.14
C ALA A 51 2.00 -8.24 -4.11
N TRP A 52 1.86 -7.01 -3.62
CA TRP A 52 1.47 -5.87 -4.45
C TRP A 52 2.49 -5.58 -5.57
N LEU A 53 3.79 -5.58 -5.26
CA LEU A 53 4.84 -5.36 -6.26
C LEU A 53 4.95 -6.51 -7.29
N LYS A 54 4.64 -7.75 -6.89
CA LYS A 54 4.72 -8.93 -7.76
C LYS A 54 3.50 -9.08 -8.68
N TYR A 55 2.35 -8.58 -8.25
CA TYR A 55 1.09 -8.61 -9.00
C TYR A 55 0.54 -7.19 -9.16
N PRO A 56 1.24 -6.28 -9.86
CA PRO A 56 0.89 -4.87 -9.94
C PRO A 56 -0.24 -4.60 -10.96
N GLY A 57 -0.95 -5.62 -11.43
CA GLY A 57 -1.95 -5.46 -12.50
C GLY A 57 -2.92 -4.34 -12.13
N ALA A 58 -3.10 -3.37 -13.05
CA ALA A 58 -3.79 -2.09 -12.86
C ALA A 58 -4.91 -2.13 -11.81
N THR A 59 -5.78 -3.14 -11.88
CA THR A 59 -6.83 -3.46 -10.91
C THR A 59 -6.50 -3.35 -9.41
N VAL A 60 -5.29 -3.72 -8.96
CA VAL A 60 -4.93 -3.67 -7.53
C VAL A 60 -4.49 -2.27 -7.12
N THR A 61 -3.68 -1.61 -7.95
CA THR A 61 -3.23 -0.24 -7.71
C THR A 61 -4.40 0.73 -7.85
N ASP A 62 -5.17 0.65 -8.94
CA ASP A 62 -6.41 1.40 -9.16
C ASP A 62 -7.40 1.21 -7.99
N GLY A 63 -7.48 -0.01 -7.45
CA GLY A 63 -8.32 -0.32 -6.29
C GLY A 63 -7.86 0.41 -5.03
N PHE A 64 -6.55 0.52 -4.79
CA PHE A 64 -6.02 1.30 -3.69
C PHE A 64 -6.18 2.80 -3.91
N GLU A 65 -6.00 3.29 -5.14
CA GLU A 65 -6.24 4.69 -5.48
C GLU A 65 -7.70 5.06 -5.19
N ALA A 66 -8.66 4.25 -5.62
CA ALA A 66 -10.07 4.54 -5.36
C ALA A 66 -10.42 4.53 -3.86
N LEU A 67 -9.79 3.65 -3.08
CA LEU A 67 -9.94 3.63 -1.62
C LEU A 67 -9.37 4.88 -0.94
N GLN A 68 -8.35 5.50 -1.54
CA GLN A 68 -7.75 6.74 -1.03
C GLN A 68 -8.72 7.93 -1.12
N ASP A 69 -9.50 7.99 -2.21
CA ASP A 69 -10.40 9.10 -2.52
C ASP A 69 -11.75 9.01 -1.80
N GLY A 70 -11.95 7.96 -0.99
CA GLY A 70 -13.22 7.69 -0.31
C GLY A 70 -14.37 7.37 -1.27
N THR A 71 -14.07 7.17 -2.56
CA THR A 71 -15.05 6.85 -3.58
C THR A 71 -15.21 5.35 -3.62
N VAL A 72 -16.34 4.85 -3.08
CA VAL A 72 -16.70 3.43 -3.22
C VAL A 72 -16.88 3.15 -4.72
N VAL A 73 -15.90 2.51 -5.36
CA VAL A 73 -16.10 1.95 -6.69
C VAL A 73 -17.14 0.84 -6.51
N GLN A 74 -18.36 1.08 -6.98
CA GLN A 74 -19.34 0.01 -7.09
C GLN A 74 -18.70 -1.06 -7.97
N ALA A 75 -18.40 -2.21 -7.36
CA ALA A 75 -17.99 -3.40 -8.09
C ALA A 75 -18.99 -3.59 -9.23
N MET A 76 -18.54 -3.39 -10.46
CA MET A 76 -19.32 -3.70 -11.65
C MET A 76 -19.48 -5.22 -11.65
N GLY A 77 -20.67 -5.66 -11.26
CA GLY A 77 -21.09 -7.04 -11.37
C GLY A 77 -21.14 -7.49 -12.82
N ASN A 78 -20.91 -8.78 -12.99
CA ASN A 78 -21.65 -9.62 -13.93
C ASN A 78 -22.05 -10.89 -13.16
#